data_AF-A0AAD7IMT5-F1
#
_entry.id   AF-A0AAD7IMT5-F1
#
_cell.length_a   1.000
_cell.length_b   1.000
_cell.length_c   1.000
_cell.angle_alpha   90.00
_cell.angle_beta   90.00
_cell.angle_gamma   90.00
#
_symmetry.space_group_name_H-M   'P 1'
#
loop_
_entity.id
_entity.type
_entity.pdbx_description
1 polymer ?
#
loop_
_entity_poly.entity_id
_entity_poly.type
_entity_poly.pdbx_seq_one_letter_code
_entity_poly.pdbx_strand_id
1 'polypeptide(L)'
;MPVGQDVKGDVQDSLAALEQMYTSASVSLNETIHQSADALTLASCAFFYPGMLALLYFPAEHKYVVYIALLLGGILPVMATTVREIRAWRRQRGEA
;
A
#
# COMPACT_ATOMS: atom_id res chain seq x y z
N MET A 1 -7.79 2.23 -3.42
CA MET A 1 -7.32 2.14 -2.01
C MET A 1 -6.22 1.09 -1.96
N PRO A 2 -5.14 1.23 -1.16
CA PRO A 2 -3.87 0.58 -1.45
C PRO A 2 -3.78 -0.84 -0.90
N VAL A 3 -4.87 -1.61 -1.01
CA VAL A 3 -4.90 -3.04 -0.70
C VAL A 3 -5.22 -3.78 -1.99
N GLY A 4 -4.40 -4.78 -2.32
CA GLY A 4 -4.52 -5.56 -3.55
C GLY A 4 -5.87 -6.28 -3.64
N GLN A 5 -6.32 -6.60 -4.87
CA GLN A 5 -7.57 -7.34 -5.06
C GLN A 5 -7.50 -8.72 -4.40
N ASP A 6 -6.32 -9.34 -4.38
CA ASP A 6 -6.08 -10.62 -3.70
C ASP A 6 -6.40 -10.53 -2.20
N VAL A 7 -5.86 -9.51 -1.51
CA VAL A 7 -6.14 -9.27 -0.07
C VAL A 7 -7.63 -9.05 0.16
N LYS A 8 -8.28 -8.32 -0.74
CA LYS A 8 -9.71 -8.06 -0.63
C LYS A 8 -10.53 -9.34 -0.81
N GLY A 9 -10.13 -10.19 -1.76
CA GLY A 9 -10.71 -11.52 -1.98
C GLY A 9 -10.57 -12.37 -0.73
N ASP A 10 -9.34 -12.52 -0.21
CA ASP A 10 -9.07 -13.31 0.99
C ASP A 10 -9.89 -12.85 2.21
N VAL A 11 -10.08 -11.54 2.39
CA VAL A 11 -10.95 -11.00 3.46
C VAL A 11 -12.42 -11.35 3.23
N GLN A 12 -12.91 -11.22 1.99
CA GLN A 12 -14.30 -11.55 1.65
C GLN A 12 -14.57 -13.05 1.82
N ASP A 13 -13.64 -13.89 1.37
CA ASP A 13 -13.74 -15.34 1.46
C ASP A 13 -13.63 -15.80 2.92
N SER A 14 -12.77 -15.16 3.73
CA SER A 14 -12.69 -15.40 5.18
C SER A 14 -14.02 -15.11 5.88
N LEU A 15 -14.67 -13.98 5.53
CA LEU A 15 -15.98 -13.61 6.07
C LEU A 15 -17.07 -14.60 5.62
N ALA A 16 -17.04 -15.03 4.36
CA ALA A 16 -17.99 -16.01 3.83
C ALA A 16 -17.85 -17.38 4.53
N ALA A 17 -16.62 -17.84 4.80
CA ALA A 17 -16.36 -19.06 5.56
C ALA A 17 -16.82 -18.93 7.02
N LEU A 18 -16.64 -17.76 7.64
CA LEU A 18 -17.14 -17.46 8.98
C LEU A 18 -18.68 -17.52 9.06
N GLU A 19 -19.36 -17.01 8.04
CA GLU A 19 -20.82 -17.07 7.97
C GLU A 19 -21.32 -18.50 7.76
N GLN A 20 -20.64 -19.29 6.92
CA GLN A 20 -20.90 -20.73 6.75
C GLN A 20 -20.64 -21.54 8.03
N MET A 21 -19.61 -21.18 8.79
CA MET A 21 -19.34 -21.77 10.11
C MET A 21 -20.52 -21.51 11.06
N TYR A 22 -21.03 -20.28 11.11
CA TYR A 22 -22.15 -19.91 11.98
C TYR A 22 -23.44 -20.66 11.63
N THR A 23 -23.75 -20.80 10.33
CA THR A 23 -24.94 -21.53 9.88
C THR A 23 -24.81 -23.04 10.11
N SER A 24 -23.60 -23.59 9.98
CA SER A 24 -23.33 -25.02 10.15
C SER A 24 -23.14 -25.45 11.61
N ALA A 25 -22.95 -24.49 12.53
CA ALA A 25 -22.70 -24.73 13.96
C ALA A 25 -23.78 -25.57 14.66
N SER A 26 -25.03 -25.47 14.20
CA SER A 26 -26.16 -26.24 14.75
C SER A 26 -26.36 -27.60 14.07
N VAL A 27 -25.69 -27.87 12.96
CA VAL A 27 -25.93 -29.06 12.11
C VAL A 27 -24.77 -30.05 12.18
N SER A 28 -23.52 -29.59 12.07
CA SER A 28 -22.35 -30.46 11.96
C SER A 28 -21.10 -29.81 12.55
N LEU A 29 -20.60 -30.38 13.65
CA LEU A 29 -19.37 -29.91 14.29
C LEU A 29 -18.14 -30.03 13.38
N ASN A 30 -18.08 -31.08 12.55
CA ASN A 30 -16.97 -31.31 11.64
C ASN A 30 -16.90 -30.19 10.58
N GLU A 31 -18.06 -29.84 10.01
CA GLU A 31 -18.19 -28.73 9.05
C GLU A 31 -17.82 -27.40 9.70
N THR A 32 -18.29 -27.15 10.93
CA THR A 32 -17.96 -25.95 11.69
C THR A 32 -16.45 -25.81 11.91
N ILE A 33 -15.77 -26.90 12.28
CA ILE A 33 -14.32 -26.87 12.49
C ILE A 33 -13.60 -26.61 11.17
N HIS A 34 -13.99 -27.25 10.06
CA HIS A 34 -13.41 -26.99 8.75
C HIS A 34 -13.57 -25.53 8.33
N GLN A 35 -14.79 -24.99 8.39
CA GLN A 35 -15.07 -23.60 8.02
C GLN A 35 -14.35 -22.60 8.92
N SER A 36 -14.17 -22.91 10.21
CA SER A 36 -13.38 -22.08 11.12
C SER A 36 -11.88 -22.07 10.77
N ALA A 37 -11.34 -23.22 10.37
CA ALA A 37 -9.95 -23.34 9.93
C ALA A 37 -9.72 -22.58 8.62
N ASP A 38 -10.66 -22.67 7.68
CA ASP A 38 -10.60 -21.95 6.41
C ASP A 38 -10.68 -20.43 6.62
N ALA A 39 -11.63 -19.97 7.43
CA ALA A 39 -11.76 -18.56 7.79
C ALA A 39 -10.47 -18.01 8.44
N LEU A 40 -9.88 -18.75 9.37
CA LEU A 40 -8.62 -18.39 10.04
C LEU A 40 -7.45 -18.34 9.05
N THR A 41 -7.37 -19.30 8.14
CA THR A 41 -6.29 -19.39 7.14
C THR A 41 -6.36 -18.21 6.19
N LEU A 42 -7.55 -17.91 5.64
CA LEU A 42 -7.77 -16.78 4.73
C LEU A 42 -7.53 -15.43 5.42
N ALA A 43 -7.98 -15.27 6.68
CA ALA A 43 -7.70 -14.07 7.46
C ALA A 43 -6.18 -13.88 7.68
N SER A 44 -5.47 -14.97 7.94
CA SER A 44 -4.00 -14.95 8.13
C SER A 44 -3.30 -14.59 6.82
N CYS A 45 -3.70 -15.19 5.68
CA CYS A 45 -3.18 -14.86 4.36
C CYS A 45 -3.36 -13.37 4.03
N ALA A 46 -4.55 -12.83 4.25
CA ALA A 46 -4.84 -11.42 4.03
C ALA A 46 -3.96 -10.52 4.92
N PHE A 47 -3.85 -10.84 6.21
CA PHE A 47 -3.09 -10.04 7.19
C PHE A 47 -1.58 -10.02 6.88
N PHE A 48 -1.02 -11.16 6.51
CA PHE A 48 0.42 -11.29 6.20
C PHE A 48 0.77 -11.01 4.74
N TYR A 49 -0.19 -10.60 3.92
CA TYR A 49 0.08 -10.29 2.52
C TYR A 49 1.14 -9.16 2.43
N PRO A 50 2.17 -9.29 1.57
CA PRO A 50 3.31 -8.36 1.55
C PRO A 50 2.90 -6.90 1.32
N GLY A 51 1.83 -6.66 0.55
CA GLY A 51 1.24 -5.34 0.36
C GLY A 51 0.53 -4.76 1.60
N MET A 52 -0.02 -5.61 2.48
CA MET A 52 -0.62 -5.19 3.76
C MET A 52 0.46 -4.77 4.76
N LEU A 53 1.54 -5.55 4.87
CA LEU A 53 2.66 -5.23 5.76
C LEU A 53 3.35 -3.92 5.35
N ALA A 54 3.47 -3.68 4.05
CA ALA A 54 4.04 -2.43 3.53
C ALA A 54 3.25 -1.19 3.96
N LEU A 55 1.92 -1.27 4.13
CA LEU A 55 1.12 -0.15 4.66
C LEU A 55 1.39 0.13 6.13
N LEU A 56 1.66 -0.91 6.92
CA LEU A 56 2.01 -0.76 8.33
C LEU A 56 3.37 -0.07 8.50
N TYR A 57 4.33 -0.36 7.62
CA TYR A 57 5.70 0.16 7.69
C TYR A 57 5.92 1.46 6.90
N PHE A 58 5.21 1.68 5.80
CA PHE A 58 5.34 2.84 4.94
C PHE A 58 3.95 3.32 4.51
N PRO A 59 3.33 4.23 5.29
CA PRO A 59 2.09 4.87 4.90
C PRO A 59 2.25 5.48 3.51
N ALA A 60 1.33 5.17 2.59
CA ALA A 60 1.38 5.63 1.20
C ALA A 60 1.45 7.18 1.08
N GLU A 61 1.04 7.87 2.14
CA GLU A 61 1.00 9.32 2.30
C GLU A 61 2.39 9.97 2.43
N HIS A 62 3.41 9.22 2.86
CA HIS A 62 4.75 9.76 3.12
C HIS A 62 5.86 9.27 2.19
N LYS A 63 5.55 8.47 1.16
CA LYS A 63 6.57 7.97 0.20
C LYS A 63 7.43 9.09 -0.39
N TYR A 64 6.82 10.23 -0.74
CA TYR A 64 7.54 11.38 -1.30
C TYR A 64 8.38 12.12 -0.27
N VAL A 65 7.99 12.11 1.01
CA VAL A 65 8.75 12.73 2.10
C VAL A 65 10.08 12.01 2.27
N VAL A 66 10.09 10.68 2.17
CA VAL A 66 11.32 9.86 2.21
C VAL A 66 12.24 10.21 1.03
N TYR A 67 11.72 10.27 -0.21
CA TYR A 67 12.53 10.63 -1.37
C TYR A 67 13.07 12.06 -1.32
N ILE A 68 12.24 13.02 -0.88
CA ILE A 68 12.65 14.41 -0.71
C ILE A 68 13.76 14.51 0.33
N ALA A 69 13.64 13.83 1.49
CA ALA A 69 14.68 13.82 2.51
C ALA A 69 16.00 13.22 2.00
N LEU A 70 15.94 12.12 1.25
CA LEU A 70 17.12 11.44 0.71
C LEU A 70 17.86 12.27 -0.35
N LEU A 71 17.12 13.01 -1.17
CA LEU A 71 17.66 13.75 -2.32
C LEU A 71 17.84 15.26 -2.04
N LEU A 72 17.43 15.74 -0.87
CA LEU A 72 17.35 17.18 -0.56
C LEU A 72 18.69 17.91 -0.80
N GLY A 73 19.79 17.27 -0.41
CA GLY A 73 21.13 17.82 -0.56
C GLY A 73 21.57 18.00 -2.02
N GLY A 74 21.11 17.14 -2.93
CA GLY A 74 21.41 17.22 -4.37
C GLY A 74 20.42 18.09 -5.16
N ILE A 75 19.17 18.20 -4.69
CA ILE A 75 18.13 18.99 -5.37
C ILE A 75 18.43 20.49 -5.33
N LEU A 76 18.96 21.00 -4.20
CA LEU A 76 19.22 22.44 -4.03
C LEU A 76 20.25 23.00 -5.03
N PRO A 77 21.45 22.39 -5.23
CA PRO A 77 22.41 22.86 -6.23
C PRO A 77 21.90 22.77 -7.67
N VAL A 78 21.18 21.70 -8.02
CA VAL A 78 20.62 21.50 -9.37
C VAL A 78 19.55 22.56 -9.67
N MET A 79 18.68 22.84 -8.69
CA MET A 79 17.70 23.92 -8.79
C MET A 79 18.36 25.29 -8.97
N ALA A 80 19.37 25.60 -8.14
CA ALA A 80 20.08 26.88 -8.20
C ALA A 80 20.79 27.10 -9.55
N THR A 81 21.47 26.07 -10.06
CA THR A 81 22.14 26.11 -11.37
C THR A 81 21.14 26.25 -12.52
N THR A 82 20.04 25.50 -12.49
CA THR A 82 18.97 25.58 -13.49
C THR A 82 18.34 26.98 -13.53
N VAL A 83 18.01 27.56 -12.38
CA VAL A 83 17.43 28.92 -12.30
C VAL A 83 18.42 29.97 -12.82
N ARG A 84 19.71 29.83 -12.50
CA ARG A 84 20.76 30.73 -12.99
C ARG A 84 20.89 30.67 -14.51
N GLU A 85 20.88 29.46 -15.08
CA GLU A 85 20.97 29.27 -16.53
C GLU A 85 19.75 29.84 -17.25
N ILE A 86 18.54 29.58 -16.74
CA ILE A 86 17.30 30.15 -17.29
C ILE A 86 17.32 31.68 -17.25
N ARG A 87 17.84 32.29 -16.17
CA ARG A 87 17.98 33.75 -16.08
C ARG A 87 19.00 34.30 -17.07
N ALA A 88 20.14 33.63 -17.24
CA ALA A 88 21.15 34.01 -18.22
C ALA A 88 20.58 33.98 -19.64
N TRP A 89 19.87 32.90 -19.98
CA TRP A 89 19.24 32.73 -21.29
C TRP A 89 18.15 33.78 -21.57
N ARG A 90 17.34 34.15 -20.56
CA ARG A 90 16.34 35.22 -20.69
C ARG A 90 16.96 36.60 -20.87
N ARG A 91 18.07 36.89 -20.19
CA ARG A 91 18.79 38.17 -20.37
C ARG A 91 19.39 38.29 -21.76
N GLN A 92 20.02 37.24 -22.25
CA GLN A 92 20.54 37.19 -23.62
C GLN A 92 19.47 37.36 -24.70
N ARG A 93 18.23 36.95 -24.42
CA ARG A 93 17.07 37.13 -25.31
C ARG A 93 16.34 38.47 -25.16
N GLY A 94 16.59 39.21 -24.09
CA GLY A 94 16.02 40.56 -23.88
C GLY A 94 16.96 41.69 -24.34
N GLU A 95 18.23 41.36 -24.59
CA GLU A 95 19.26 42.28 -25.11
C GLU A 95 19.52 42.10 -26.63
N ALA A 96 18.78 41.21 -27.30
CA ALA A 96 18.75 41.00 -28.76
C ALA A 96 17.41 41.44 -29.33
#